data_AF-F8PW06-F1
#
_entry.id   AF-F8PW06-F1
#
_cell.length_a   1.000
_cell.length_b   1.000
_cell.length_c   1.000
_cell.angle_alpha   90.00
_cell.angle_beta   90.00
_cell.angle_gamma   90.00
#
_symmetry.space_group_name_H-M   'P 1'
#
loop_
_entity.id
_entity.type
_entity.pdbx_description
1 polymer ?
#
loop_
_entity_poly.entity_id
_entity_poly.type
_entity_poly.pdbx_seq_one_letter_code
_entity_poly.pdbx_strand_id
1 'polypeptide(L)'
;MGKLLYPPSKEGAQLSDYALALKIARHSPCTACSSCSNLRPPPDVEVMLDQDAQNKSSLGDLTQYGSDDDDAPYAYIETCDCGHDVTDHGADESVIGRDEFSRRARVAVRLDELLQDVDKLLDFDYTDDDIVSLRQQMKLPISLVSTSSPSIQHSS
;
A
#
# COMPACT_ATOMS: atom_id res chain seq x y z
N MET A 1 -11.51 -20.31 3.54
CA MET A 1 -10.95 -18.95 3.71
C MET A 1 -10.00 -18.72 2.57
N GLY A 2 -10.21 -17.65 1.80
CA GLY A 2 -9.30 -17.27 0.73
C GLY A 2 -8.05 -16.62 1.32
N LYS A 3 -6.92 -16.76 0.62
CA LYS A 3 -5.67 -16.07 0.97
C LYS A 3 -5.32 -15.12 -0.15
N LEU A 4 -4.95 -13.89 0.22
CA LEU A 4 -4.46 -12.88 -0.72
C LEU A 4 -3.07 -12.40 -0.32
N LEU A 5 -2.32 -11.92 -1.30
CA LEU A 5 -1.00 -11.35 -1.10
C LEU A 5 -1.05 -9.83 -0.98
N TYR A 6 -0.11 -9.31 -0.18
CA TYR A 6 0.24 -7.91 -0.14
C TYR A 6 1.74 -7.74 -0.40
N PRO A 7 2.17 -6.71 -1.17
CA PRO A 7 3.59 -6.48 -1.42
C PRO A 7 4.37 -6.14 -0.13
N PRO A 8 5.62 -6.59 0.02
CA PRO A 8 6.45 -6.26 1.18
C PRO A 8 6.70 -4.75 1.30
N SER A 9 6.95 -4.23 2.51
CA SER A 9 7.16 -2.80 2.76
C SER A 9 8.39 -2.24 2.03
N LYS A 10 9.44 -3.04 1.90
CA LYS A 10 10.69 -2.79 1.15
C LYS A 10 10.93 -3.99 0.20
N GLU A 11 11.74 -3.94 -0.87
CA GLU A 11 13.20 -4.00 -0.76
C GLU A 11 13.89 -4.00 -2.14
N GLY A 12 15.04 -3.32 -2.21
CA GLY A 12 16.20 -3.72 -3.02
C GLY A 12 16.20 -3.38 -4.51
N ALA A 13 15.10 -3.60 -5.22
CA ALA A 13 14.98 -3.33 -6.65
C ALA A 13 13.59 -2.75 -6.94
N GLN A 14 13.53 -1.79 -7.87
CA GLN A 14 12.34 -1.05 -8.28
C GLN A 14 11.05 -1.90 -8.16
N LEU A 15 10.18 -1.53 -7.22
CA LEU A 15 8.84 -2.12 -7.13
C LEU A 15 8.14 -1.93 -8.49
N SER A 16 7.44 -2.97 -8.95
CA SER A 16 6.62 -2.84 -10.15
C SER A 16 5.55 -1.78 -9.94
N ASP A 17 5.11 -1.13 -11.02
CA ASP A 17 4.02 -0.14 -10.96
C ASP A 17 2.76 -0.77 -10.35
N TYR A 18 2.53 -2.06 -10.58
CA TYR A 18 1.45 -2.80 -9.95
C TYR A 18 1.58 -2.90 -8.41
N ALA A 19 2.76 -3.24 -7.89
CA ALA A 19 3.00 -3.26 -6.45
C ALA A 19 2.87 -1.85 -5.83
N LEU A 20 3.32 -0.82 -6.55
CA LEU A 20 3.14 0.57 -6.13
C LEU A 20 1.66 0.96 -6.10
N ALA A 21 0.87 0.53 -7.09
CA ALA A 21 -0.55 0.80 -7.15
C ALA A 21 -1.31 0.22 -5.95
N LEU A 22 -1.01 -1.03 -5.57
CA LEU A 22 -1.58 -1.67 -4.37
C LEU A 22 -1.25 -0.88 -3.10
N LYS A 23 0.00 -0.43 -2.96
CA LYS A 23 0.43 0.40 -1.82
C LYS A 23 -0.30 1.75 -1.79
N ILE A 24 -0.42 2.41 -2.94
CA ILE A 24 -1.16 3.68 -3.05
C ILE A 24 -2.62 3.48 -2.63
N ALA A 25 -3.27 2.44 -3.16
CA ALA A 25 -4.68 2.14 -2.88
C ALA A 25 -4.94 1.87 -1.39
N ARG A 26 -4.02 1.15 -0.72
CA ARG A 26 -4.10 0.91 0.72
C ARG A 26 -4.14 2.19 1.56
N HIS A 27 -3.60 3.29 1.07
CA HIS A 27 -3.50 4.54 1.84
C HIS A 27 -4.35 5.68 1.28
N SER A 28 -5.15 5.40 0.27
CA SER A 28 -5.95 6.39 -0.44
C SER A 28 -7.45 6.12 -0.29
N PRO A 29 -8.27 7.16 -0.12
CA PRO A 29 -9.71 6.99 -0.07
C PRO A 29 -10.26 6.51 -1.41
N CYS A 30 -11.36 5.77 -1.37
CA CYS A 30 -12.11 5.41 -2.56
C CYS A 30 -12.72 6.67 -3.19
N THR A 31 -12.64 6.78 -4.50
CA THR A 31 -13.25 7.84 -5.29
C THR A 31 -14.68 7.51 -5.74
N ALA A 32 -15.03 6.21 -5.77
CA ALA A 32 -16.35 5.72 -6.15
C ALA A 32 -17.36 5.67 -4.97
N CYS A 33 -16.90 5.62 -3.72
CA CYS A 33 -17.77 5.66 -2.54
C CYS A 33 -17.24 6.57 -1.43
N SER A 34 -18.15 7.13 -0.62
CA SER A 34 -17.80 8.13 0.40
C SER A 34 -17.40 7.56 1.77
N SER A 35 -17.63 6.26 2.00
CA SER A 35 -17.41 5.60 3.30
C SER A 35 -16.09 4.84 3.39
N CYS A 36 -15.42 4.58 2.26
CA CYS A 36 -14.17 3.84 2.23
C CYS A 36 -12.96 4.79 2.28
N SER A 37 -12.24 4.75 3.40
CA SER A 37 -11.05 5.59 3.62
C SER A 37 -9.77 5.04 3.01
N ASN A 38 -9.74 3.74 2.71
CA ASN A 38 -8.58 3.01 2.25
C ASN A 38 -8.96 1.63 1.73
N LEU A 39 -8.20 1.10 0.78
CA LEU A 39 -8.35 -0.28 0.33
C LEU A 39 -8.07 -1.27 1.48
N ARG A 40 -9.00 -2.19 1.70
CA ARG A 40 -8.96 -3.26 2.73
C ARG A 40 -9.43 -4.59 2.15
N PRO A 41 -8.90 -5.72 2.64
CA PRO A 41 -9.30 -7.03 2.13
C PRO A 41 -10.79 -7.28 2.44
N PRO A 42 -11.49 -8.09 1.62
CA PRO A 42 -12.82 -8.57 1.97
C PRO A 42 -12.83 -9.30 3.32
N PRO A 43 -13.98 -9.35 4.02
CA PRO A 43 -14.11 -10.11 5.25
C PRO A 43 -13.78 -11.59 4.99
N ASP A 44 -13.20 -12.25 6.00
CA ASP A 44 -12.82 -13.67 5.98
C ASP A 44 -11.69 -14.05 5.01
N VAL A 45 -10.93 -13.06 4.54
CA VAL A 45 -9.69 -13.25 3.76
C VAL A 45 -8.47 -13.02 4.63
N GLU A 46 -7.54 -13.97 4.60
CA GLU A 46 -6.24 -13.83 5.24
C GLU A 46 -5.26 -13.17 4.25
N VAL A 47 -4.60 -12.09 4.68
CA VAL A 47 -3.58 -11.42 3.87
C VAL A 47 -2.21 -11.85 4.34
N MET A 48 -1.33 -12.22 3.39
CA MET A 48 0.06 -12.61 3.64
C MET A 48 1.01 -11.73 2.82
N LEU A 49 2.27 -11.60 3.26
CA LEU A 49 3.28 -10.95 2.43
C LEU A 49 3.76 -11.89 1.32
N ASP A 50 3.98 -11.34 0.13
CA ASP A 50 4.52 -12.10 -1.02
C ASP A 50 5.86 -12.79 -0.69
N GLN A 51 6.76 -12.11 0.03
CA GLN A 51 8.04 -12.71 0.47
C GLN A 51 7.84 -13.97 1.32
N ASP A 52 6.82 -13.98 2.20
CA ASP A 52 6.52 -15.13 3.05
C ASP A 52 5.91 -16.29 2.25
N ALA A 53 5.17 -16.00 1.19
CA ALA A 53 4.65 -17.02 0.27
C ALA A 53 5.79 -17.72 -0.47
N GLN A 54 6.75 -16.96 -1.02
CA GLN A 54 7.92 -17.51 -1.71
C GLN A 54 8.85 -18.30 -0.76
N ASN A 55 9.03 -17.84 0.48
CA ASN A 55 9.90 -18.50 1.46
C ASN A 55 9.27 -19.82 1.98
N LYS A 56 7.95 -19.88 2.14
CA LYS A 56 7.23 -21.13 2.47
C LYS A 56 7.34 -22.16 1.34
N SER A 57 7.33 -21.73 0.08
CA SER A 57 7.62 -22.61 -1.07
C SER A 57 9.08 -23.07 -1.10
N SER A 58 10.03 -22.25 -0.63
CA SER A 58 11.47 -22.56 -0.68
C SER A 58 11.99 -23.41 0.50
N LEU A 59 11.35 -23.38 1.67
CA LEU A 59 11.72 -24.20 2.85
C LEU A 59 11.04 -25.58 2.88
N GLY A 60 10.31 -25.94 1.83
CA GLY A 60 9.57 -27.20 1.68
C GLY A 60 10.31 -28.38 1.05
N ASP A 61 11.62 -28.28 0.76
CA ASP A 61 12.38 -29.37 0.12
C ASP A 61 13.19 -30.21 1.13
N LEU A 62 12.52 -30.91 2.05
CA LEU A 62 13.09 -32.10 2.70
C LEU A 62 12.07 -33.13 3.20
N THR A 63 10.78 -32.81 3.26
CA THR A 63 9.75 -33.81 3.55
C THR A 63 8.46 -33.40 2.85
N GLN A 64 7.98 -34.20 1.90
CA GLN A 64 6.65 -34.82 1.98
C GLN A 64 6.13 -35.22 0.59
N TYR A 65 6.17 -36.53 0.35
CA TYR A 65 5.32 -37.20 -0.60
C TYR A 65 3.84 -36.85 -0.31
N GLY A 66 3.15 -36.29 -1.31
CA GLY A 66 1.69 -36.21 -1.37
C GLY A 66 1.07 -34.90 -0.88
N SER A 67 0.84 -33.97 -1.82
CA SER A 67 -0.48 -33.35 -2.00
C SER A 67 -0.59 -32.81 -3.42
N ASP A 68 -1.49 -33.41 -4.18
CA ASP A 68 -2.10 -32.84 -5.37
C ASP A 68 -2.87 -31.57 -4.95
N ASP A 69 -2.95 -30.58 -5.83
CA ASP A 69 -3.72 -29.32 -5.74
C ASP A 69 -3.34 -28.31 -4.65
N ASP A 70 -2.48 -27.33 -4.98
CA ASP A 70 -2.60 -25.89 -4.61
C ASP A 70 -1.40 -25.04 -5.09
N ASP A 71 -0.82 -25.32 -6.28
CA ASP A 71 0.25 -24.52 -6.90
C ASP A 71 -0.29 -23.30 -7.70
N ALA A 72 -1.45 -22.76 -7.33
CA ALA A 72 -1.91 -21.49 -7.90
C ALA A 72 -1.25 -20.33 -7.16
N PRO A 73 -0.54 -19.41 -7.84
CA PRO A 73 -0.01 -18.22 -7.19
C PRO A 73 -1.18 -17.46 -6.56
N TYR A 74 -1.12 -17.24 -5.23
CA TYR A 74 -2.13 -16.47 -4.52
C TYR A 74 -2.30 -15.11 -5.19
N ALA A 75 -3.56 -14.71 -5.43
CA ALA A 75 -3.84 -13.40 -6.00
C ALA A 75 -3.52 -12.29 -4.99
N TYR A 76 -3.21 -11.09 -5.48
CA TYR A 76 -3.05 -9.93 -4.63
C TYR A 76 -4.42 -9.35 -4.24
N ILE A 77 -4.40 -8.49 -3.23
CA ILE A 77 -5.56 -7.72 -2.77
C ILE A 77 -5.96 -6.60 -3.76
N GLU A 78 -6.54 -6.98 -4.89
CA GLU A 78 -6.97 -6.06 -5.94
C GLU A 78 -8.35 -5.44 -5.69
N THR A 79 -9.20 -6.11 -4.92
CA THR A 79 -10.59 -5.70 -4.66
C THR A 79 -10.76 -5.35 -3.19
N CYS A 80 -11.25 -4.15 -2.93
CA CYS A 80 -11.57 -3.70 -1.59
C CYS A 80 -12.88 -4.34 -1.08
N ASP A 81 -13.04 -4.43 0.24
CA ASP A 81 -14.33 -4.73 0.90
C ASP A 81 -15.49 -3.84 0.41
N CYS A 82 -15.23 -2.58 0.01
CA CYS A 82 -16.27 -1.72 -0.57
C CYS A 82 -16.71 -2.12 -1.99
N GLY A 83 -16.12 -3.17 -2.58
CA GLY A 83 -16.41 -3.68 -3.92
C GLY A 83 -15.70 -2.97 -5.07
N HIS A 84 -14.82 -2.01 -4.77
CA HIS A 84 -14.08 -1.22 -5.77
C HIS A 84 -12.60 -1.62 -5.81
N ASP A 85 -11.95 -1.40 -6.94
CA ASP A 85 -10.59 -1.88 -7.18
C ASP A 85 -9.51 -0.86 -6.77
N VAL A 86 -8.25 -1.20 -7.10
CA VAL A 86 -7.07 -0.36 -6.88
C VAL A 86 -7.17 1.01 -7.58
N THR A 87 -7.77 1.07 -8.77
CA THR A 87 -7.89 2.30 -9.56
C THR A 87 -8.84 3.29 -8.89
N ASP A 88 -9.96 2.80 -8.37
CA ASP A 88 -10.93 3.59 -7.60
C ASP A 88 -10.34 4.12 -6.29
N HIS A 89 -9.29 3.49 -5.78
CA HIS A 89 -8.52 3.93 -4.61
C HIS A 89 -7.30 4.78 -5.01
N GLY A 90 -7.42 5.59 -6.07
CA GLY A 90 -6.46 6.67 -6.34
C GLY A 90 -5.10 6.20 -6.86
N ALA A 91 -5.02 4.98 -7.38
CA ALA A 91 -3.84 4.42 -8.01
C ALA A 91 -3.96 4.29 -9.56
N ASP A 92 -4.95 4.95 -10.16
CA ASP A 92 -5.06 5.04 -11.63
C ASP A 92 -4.03 6.03 -12.20
N GLU A 93 -2.90 5.51 -12.68
CA GLU A 93 -1.84 6.31 -13.32
C GLU A 93 -2.33 7.08 -14.55
N SER A 94 -3.30 6.54 -15.30
CA SER A 94 -3.81 7.18 -16.51
C SER A 94 -4.62 8.44 -16.21
N VAL A 95 -5.26 8.48 -15.04
CA VAL A 95 -6.07 9.61 -14.57
C VAL A 95 -5.23 10.63 -13.81
N ILE A 96 -4.33 10.19 -12.92
CA ILE A 96 -3.56 11.11 -12.07
C ILE A 96 -2.22 11.55 -12.69
N GLY A 97 -1.72 10.81 -13.68
CA GLY A 97 -0.43 11.04 -14.33
C GLY A 97 0.77 10.47 -13.56
N ARG A 98 1.86 10.20 -14.29
CA ARG A 98 3.07 9.54 -13.78
C ARG A 98 3.69 10.26 -12.58
N ASP A 99 3.70 11.59 -12.59
CA ASP A 99 4.35 12.39 -11.53
C ASP A 99 3.61 12.27 -10.20
N GLU A 100 2.28 12.36 -10.23
CA GLU A 100 1.44 12.20 -9.05
C GLU A 100 1.42 10.75 -8.57
N PHE A 101 1.35 9.78 -9.50
CA PHE A 101 1.50 8.37 -9.18
C PHE A 101 2.81 8.11 -8.44
N SER A 102 3.92 8.61 -8.98
CA SER A 102 5.25 8.47 -8.37
C SER A 102 5.35 9.17 -7.01
N ARG A 103 4.66 10.30 -6.82
CA ARG A 103 4.60 11.02 -5.54
C ARG A 103 3.85 10.20 -4.49
N ARG A 104 2.65 9.72 -4.84
CA ARG A 104 1.83 8.87 -3.97
C ARG A 104 2.54 7.57 -3.65
N ALA A 105 3.22 6.96 -4.62
CA ALA A 105 4.04 5.76 -4.43
C ALA A 105 5.11 5.96 -3.35
N ARG A 106 5.85 7.07 -3.35
CA ARG A 106 6.86 7.37 -2.32
C ARG A 106 6.25 7.49 -0.93
N VAL A 107 5.11 8.17 -0.80
CA VAL A 107 4.39 8.32 0.47
C VAL A 107 3.86 6.97 0.95
N ALA A 108 3.26 6.18 0.05
CA ALA A 108 2.71 4.87 0.35
C ALA A 108 3.78 3.87 0.80
N VAL A 109 4.94 3.86 0.14
CA VAL A 109 6.10 3.08 0.58
C VAL A 109 6.49 3.50 2.00
N ARG A 110 6.63 4.81 2.27
CA ARG A 110 7.00 5.30 3.60
C ARG A 110 5.98 4.90 4.68
N LEU A 111 4.69 4.96 4.38
CA LEU A 111 3.62 4.49 5.26
C LEU A 111 3.76 3.00 5.58
N ASP A 112 4.00 2.17 4.56
CA ASP A 112 4.22 0.73 4.75
C ASP A 112 5.48 0.44 5.57
N GLU A 113 6.56 1.22 5.41
CA GLU A 113 7.76 1.08 6.25
C GLU A 113 7.44 1.31 7.72
N LEU A 114 6.73 2.40 8.04
CA LEU A 114 6.34 2.71 9.41
C LEU A 114 5.46 1.61 10.01
N LEU A 115 4.51 1.10 9.23
CA LEU A 115 3.66 -0.01 9.67
C LEU A 115 4.45 -1.30 9.87
N GLN A 116 5.43 -1.58 9.00
CA GLN A 116 6.31 -2.74 9.17
C GLN A 116 7.16 -2.62 10.44
N ASP A 117 7.70 -1.43 10.73
CA ASP A 117 8.56 -1.20 11.89
C ASP A 117 7.84 -1.49 13.23
N VAL A 118 6.51 -1.40 13.25
CA VAL A 118 5.67 -1.72 14.42
C VAL A 118 4.88 -3.04 14.29
N ASP A 119 5.21 -3.88 13.31
CA ASP A 119 4.54 -5.16 13.02
C ASP A 119 3.02 -5.04 12.76
N LYS A 120 2.63 -3.94 12.10
CA LYS A 120 1.25 -3.61 11.71
C LYS A 120 1.07 -3.52 10.20
N LEU A 121 2.01 -4.04 9.40
CA LEU A 121 1.91 -3.99 7.94
C LEU A 121 0.70 -4.78 7.41
N LEU A 122 0.26 -5.85 8.06
CA LEU A 122 -0.94 -6.60 7.62
C LEU A 122 -2.21 -6.22 8.39
N ASP A 123 -2.11 -5.28 9.32
CA ASP A 123 -3.23 -4.75 10.09
C ASP A 123 -3.84 -3.56 9.32
N PHE A 124 -4.86 -3.83 8.51
CA PHE A 124 -5.51 -2.82 7.66
C PHE A 124 -6.41 -1.84 8.46
N ASP A 125 -6.69 -2.18 9.71
CA ASP A 125 -7.51 -1.37 10.62
C ASP A 125 -6.65 -0.47 11.53
N TYR A 126 -5.37 -0.81 11.72
CA TYR A 126 -4.44 -0.02 12.51
C TYR A 126 -4.28 1.42 12.00
N THR A 127 -4.27 2.36 12.94
CA THR A 127 -4.01 3.77 12.68
C THR A 127 -3.41 4.45 13.91
N ASP A 128 -2.49 5.37 13.68
CA ASP A 128 -1.95 6.30 14.67
C ASP A 128 -1.81 7.70 14.05
N ASP A 129 -1.34 8.66 14.84
CA ASP A 129 -1.24 10.07 14.42
C ASP A 129 -0.28 10.28 13.23
N ASP A 130 0.81 9.49 13.14
CA ASP A 130 1.79 9.59 12.06
C ASP A 130 1.20 9.04 10.76
N ILE A 131 0.53 7.88 10.83
CA ILE A 131 -0.18 7.26 9.70
C ILE A 131 -1.28 8.18 9.19
N VAL A 132 -2.09 8.77 10.07
CA VAL A 132 -3.15 9.72 9.70
C VAL A 132 -2.56 10.94 9.00
N SER A 133 -1.49 11.52 9.55
CA SER A 133 -0.84 12.72 9.01
C SER A 133 -0.23 12.46 7.63
N LEU A 134 0.42 11.32 7.42
CA LEU A 134 0.99 10.95 6.13
C LEU A 134 -0.10 10.64 5.08
N ARG A 135 -1.20 9.99 5.47
CA ARG A 135 -2.34 9.74 4.56
C ARG A 135 -2.97 11.04 4.03
N GLN A 136 -2.85 12.17 4.73
CA GLN A 136 -3.31 13.46 4.20
C GLN A 136 -2.54 13.86 2.93
N GLN A 137 -1.27 13.47 2.82
CA GLN A 137 -0.46 13.71 1.62
C GLN A 137 -0.96 12.92 0.41
N MET A 138 -1.83 11.92 0.57
CA MET A 138 -2.43 11.18 -0.54
C MET A 138 -3.60 11.94 -1.19
N LYS A 139 -4.22 12.89 -0.48
CA LYS A 139 -5.49 13.51 -0.88
C LYS A 139 -5.35 14.78 -1.72
N LEU A 140 -4.22 15.48 -1.64
CA LEU A 140 -4.03 16.79 -2.28
C LEU A 140 -2.88 16.73 -3.29
N PRO A 141 -3.03 17.31 -4.49
CA PRO A 141 -1.86 17.71 -5.25
C PRO A 141 -1.12 18.74 -4.39
N ILE A 142 0.15 18.50 -4.09
CA ILE A 142 0.94 19.45 -3.30
C ILE A 142 1.05 20.72 -4.12
N SER A 143 0.24 21.73 -3.79
CA SER A 143 0.48 23.09 -4.23
C SER A 143 1.79 23.51 -3.57
N LEU A 144 2.87 23.56 -4.36
CA LEU A 144 4.19 24.03 -3.94
C LEU A 144 4.12 25.53 -3.63
N VAL A 145 3.46 25.92 -2.54
CA VAL A 145 3.65 27.25 -1.97
C VAL A 145 4.92 27.19 -1.13
N SER A 146 6.03 27.53 -1.76
CA SER A 146 7.31 27.74 -1.11
C SER A 146 7.13 28.71 0.05
N THR A 147 7.35 28.22 1.28
CA THR A 147 7.47 29.09 2.45
C THR A 147 8.72 29.94 2.27
N SER A 148 8.54 31.19 1.85
CA SER A 148 9.57 32.22 1.92
C SER A 148 9.83 32.52 3.39
N SER A 149 11.01 32.16 3.88
CA SER A 149 11.48 32.49 5.23
C SER A 149 11.45 34.00 5.47
N PRO A 150 11.02 34.49 6.65
CA PRO A 150 11.07 35.91 6.95
C PRO A 150 12.53 36.35 7.14
N SER A 151 13.01 37.23 6.26
CA SER A 151 14.26 37.95 6.47
C SER A 151 14.11 38.87 7.67
N ILE A 152 14.73 38.50 8.79
CA ILE A 152 14.92 39.39 9.94
C ILE A 152 15.89 40.50 9.49
N GLN A 153 15.38 41.71 9.26
CA GLN A 153 16.22 42.89 9.10
C GLN A 153 16.47 43.51 10.49
N HIS A 154 17.72 43.38 10.93
CA HIS A 154 18.24 44.03 12.12
C HIS A 154 18.18 45.56 11.97
N SER A 155 17.69 46.22 13.01
CA SER A 155 17.68 47.68 13.16
C SER A 155 19.10 48.22 13.36
N SER A 156 19.40 49.38 12.79
CA SER A 156 20.43 50.32 13.28
C SER A 156 20.05 51.73 12.85
#